data_AF-A0A1X6YYY1-F1
#
_entry.id   AF-A0A1X6YYY1-F1
#
_cell.length_a   1.000
_cell.length_b   1.000
_cell.length_c   1.000
_cell.angle_alpha   90.00
_cell.angle_beta   90.00
_cell.angle_gamma   90.00
#
_symmetry.space_group_name_H-M   'P 1'
#
loop_
_entity.id
_entity.type
_entity.pdbx_description
1 polymer ?
#
loop_
_entity_poly.entity_id
_entity_poly.type
_entity_poly.pdbx_seq_one_letter_code
_entity_poly.pdbx_strand_id
1 'polypeptide(L)'
;MASHLHYTLRMGLMLREFGARTDTPVRVAIGDPVPRAALASRRDDPKALMDFLRKATYELSPTPRSMVMGHEFESRYRVRDGGRDFR
;
A
#
# COMPACT_ATOMS: atom_id res chain seq x y z
N MET A 1 24.14 0.49 -5.59
CA MET A 1 25.04 1.65 -5.84
C MET A 1 24.93 2.73 -4.76
N ALA A 2 23.73 3.14 -4.31
CA ALA A 2 23.56 4.13 -3.23
C ALA A 2 24.07 3.70 -1.84
N SER A 3 24.30 2.41 -1.61
CA SER A 3 24.85 1.85 -0.35
C SER A 3 26.34 2.12 -0.15
N HIS A 4 27.09 2.49 -1.19
CA HIS A 4 28.54 2.73 -1.12
C HIS A 4 28.91 4.21 -1.29
N LEU A 5 27.94 5.11 -1.24
CA LEU A 5 28.18 6.54 -1.27
C LEU A 5 28.70 7.03 0.09
N HIS A 6 29.58 8.03 0.08
CA HIS A 6 29.96 8.74 1.31
C HIS A 6 28.71 9.27 2.02
N TYR A 7 28.65 9.09 3.34
CA TYR A 7 27.46 9.35 4.17
C TYR A 7 26.82 10.72 3.90
N THR A 8 27.63 11.78 3.86
CA THR A 8 27.16 13.15 3.61
C THR A 8 26.46 13.30 2.26
N LEU A 9 27.02 12.72 1.20
CA LEU A 9 26.43 12.79 -0.14
C LEU A 9 25.14 11.97 -0.20
N ARG A 10 25.12 10.81 0.45
CA ARG A 10 23.92 9.97 0.57
C ARG A 10 22.79 10.74 1.27
N MET A 11 23.07 11.42 2.38
CA MET A 11 22.09 12.22 3.10
C MET A 11 21.61 13.43 2.29
N GLY A 12 22.54 14.15 1.63
CA GLY A 12 22.19 15.28 0.75
C GLY A 12 21.25 14.87 -0.39
N LEU A 13 21.48 13.71 -1.01
CA LEU A 13 20.59 13.17 -2.04
C LEU A 13 19.22 12.77 -1.48
N MET A 14 19.14 12.17 -0.28
CA MET A 14 17.85 11.86 0.36
C MET A 14 17.05 13.12 0.67
N LEU A 15 17.68 14.16 1.22
CA LEU A 15 17.02 15.43 1.51
C LEU A 15 16.51 16.10 0.24
N ARG A 16 17.28 16.06 -0.85
CA ARG A 16 16.89 16.58 -2.16
C ARG A 16 15.70 15.80 -2.75
N GLU A 17 15.76 14.46 -2.75
CA GLU A 17 14.67 13.61 -3.26
C GLU A 17 13.41 13.73 -2.41
N PHE A 18 13.55 13.87 -1.09
CA PHE A 18 12.44 14.14 -0.19
C PHE A 18 11.82 15.49 -0.54
N GLY A 19 12.60 16.58 -0.53
CA GLY A 19 12.10 17.92 -0.85
C GLY A 19 11.48 18.03 -2.25
N ALA A 20 12.00 17.30 -3.24
CA ALA A 20 11.43 17.25 -4.59
C ALA A 20 10.07 16.52 -4.66
N ARG A 21 9.75 15.69 -3.66
CA ARG A 21 8.51 14.90 -3.61
C ARG A 21 7.51 15.42 -2.58
N THR A 22 7.95 16.22 -1.60
CA THR A 22 7.06 16.92 -0.67
C THR A 22 6.21 17.95 -1.43
N ASP A 23 4.99 18.21 -0.95
CA ASP A 23 4.04 19.17 -1.54
C ASP A 23 3.58 18.85 -2.98
N THR A 24 3.81 17.62 -3.45
CA THR A 24 3.25 17.18 -4.73
C THR A 24 1.76 16.88 -4.61
N PRO A 25 0.94 17.24 -5.63
CA PRO A 25 -0.49 17.01 -5.57
C PRO A 25 -0.82 15.51 -5.54
N VAL A 26 -1.55 15.10 -4.51
CA VAL A 26 -2.08 13.73 -4.40
C VAL A 26 -3.43 13.67 -5.11
N ARG A 27 -3.52 12.88 -6.18
CA ARG A 27 -4.80 12.61 -6.85
C ARG A 27 -5.59 11.59 -6.03
N VAL A 28 -6.78 11.96 -5.59
CA VAL A 28 -7.71 11.08 -4.88
C VAL A 28 -8.92 10.76 -5.75
N ALA A 29 -9.42 9.53 -5.65
CA ALA A 29 -10.68 9.14 -6.23
C ALA A 29 -11.70 8.99 -5.11
N ILE A 30 -12.77 9.78 -5.16
CA ILE A 30 -13.84 9.79 -4.16
C ILE A 30 -15.12 9.40 -4.87
N GLY A 31 -15.74 8.32 -4.42
CA GLY A 31 -17.02 7.84 -4.93
C GLY A 31 -18.21 8.39 -4.15
N ASP A 32 -19.38 7.83 -4.45
CA ASP A 32 -20.59 8.11 -3.71
C ASP A 32 -20.54 7.58 -2.27
N PRO A 33 -21.28 8.19 -1.33
CA PRO A 33 -21.39 7.68 0.03
C PRO A 33 -21.92 6.24 0.07
N VAL A 34 -21.31 5.41 0.93
CA VAL A 34 -21.77 4.03 1.15
C VAL A 34 -23.12 4.05 1.88
N PRO A 35 -24.19 3.42 1.34
CA PRO A 35 -25.50 3.41 1.98
C PRO A 35 -25.48 2.71 3.35
N ARG A 36 -26.14 3.31 4.34
CA ARG A 36 -26.28 2.74 5.70
C ARG A 36 -26.83 1.31 5.68
N ALA A 37 -27.79 1.03 4.80
CA ALA A 37 -28.40 -0.30 4.67
C ALA A 37 -27.37 -1.37 4.25
N ALA A 38 -26.42 -1.03 3.38
CA ALA A 38 -25.36 -1.93 2.94
C ALA A 38 -24.36 -2.25 4.07
N LEU A 39 -24.13 -1.31 4.97
CA LEU A 39 -23.33 -1.53 6.18
C LEU A 39 -24.10 -2.37 7.21
N ALA A 40 -25.38 -2.04 7.43
CA ALA A 40 -26.23 -2.72 8.39
C ALA A 40 -26.42 -4.21 8.05
N SER A 41 -26.55 -4.55 6.76
CA SER A 41 -26.70 -5.94 6.31
C SER A 41 -25.45 -6.81 6.56
N ARG A 42 -24.30 -6.22 6.91
CA ARG A 42 -23.02 -6.91 7.16
C ARG A 42 -22.49 -6.65 8.56
N ARG A 43 -23.31 -6.11 9.47
CA ARG A 43 -22.89 -5.66 10.79
C ARG A 43 -22.24 -6.75 11.62
N ASP A 44 -22.76 -7.98 11.52
CA ASP A 44 -22.33 -9.12 12.34
C ASP A 44 -21.24 -9.97 11.64
N ASP A 45 -20.87 -9.62 10.40
CA ASP A 45 -19.78 -10.28 9.66
C ASP A 45 -18.71 -9.25 9.26
N PRO A 46 -17.72 -8.99 10.14
CA PRO A 46 -16.63 -8.06 9.86
C PRO A 46 -15.82 -8.42 8.62
N LYS A 47 -15.71 -9.72 8.27
CA LYS A 47 -14.93 -10.17 7.12
C LYS A 47 -15.65 -9.81 5.83
N ALA A 48 -16.95 -10.12 5.74
CA ALA A 48 -17.76 -9.73 4.59
C ALA A 48 -17.88 -8.21 4.45
N LEU A 49 -17.93 -7.47 5.57
CA LEU A 49 -17.89 -6.00 5.55
C LEU A 49 -16.58 -5.48 4.95
N MET A 50 -15.45 -6.01 5.40
CA MET A 50 -14.14 -5.61 4.87
C MET A 50 -13.97 -5.96 3.39
N ASP A 51 -14.43 -7.13 2.95
CA ASP A 51 -14.41 -7.49 1.52
C ASP A 51 -15.25 -6.55 0.66
N PHE A 52 -16.43 -6.15 1.15
CA PHE A 52 -17.28 -5.16 0.49
C PHE A 52 -16.59 -3.79 0.39
N LEU A 53 -16.06 -3.27 1.51
CA LEU A 53 -15.41 -1.95 1.54
C LEU A 53 -14.15 -1.92 0.67
N ARG A 54 -13.36 -3.00 0.68
CA ARG A 54 -12.17 -3.16 -0.16
C ARG A 54 -12.54 -3.13 -1.64
N LYS A 55 -13.55 -3.90 -2.03
CA LYS A 55 -14.06 -3.91 -3.41
C LYS A 55 -14.49 -2.51 -3.85
N ALA A 56 -15.35 -1.85 -3.07
CA ALA A 56 -15.81 -0.50 -3.38
C ALA A 56 -14.65 0.48 -3.53
N THR A 57 -13.61 0.37 -2.69
CA THR A 57 -12.41 1.22 -2.78
C THR A 57 -11.60 0.97 -4.05
N TYR A 58 -11.41 -0.29 -4.45
CA TYR A 58 -10.62 -0.62 -5.64
C TYR A 58 -11.36 -0.31 -6.94
N GLU A 59 -12.68 -0.35 -6.94
CA GLU A 59 -13.51 0.09 -8.08
C GLU A 59 -13.37 1.59 -8.37
N LEU A 60 -12.99 2.41 -7.37
CA LEU A 60 -12.68 3.83 -7.56
C LEU A 60 -11.31 4.06 -8.22
N SER A 61 -10.47 3.03 -8.36
CA SER A 61 -9.13 3.22 -8.88
C SER A 61 -9.16 3.58 -10.37
N PRO A 62 -8.48 4.66 -10.79
CA PRO A 62 -8.37 5.00 -12.21
C PRO A 62 -7.54 3.98 -13.00
N THR A 63 -6.79 3.12 -12.30
CA THR A 63 -6.05 2.01 -12.88
C THR A 63 -6.61 0.69 -12.33
N PRO A 64 -7.06 -0.24 -13.19
CA PRO A 64 -7.62 -1.50 -12.75
C PRO A 64 -6.63 -2.27 -11.85
N ARG A 65 -7.08 -2.66 -10.65
CA ARG A 65 -6.30 -3.50 -9.73
C ARG A 65 -6.94 -4.87 -9.57
N SER A 66 -6.09 -5.88 -9.39
CA SER A 66 -6.53 -7.22 -9.03
C SER A 66 -7.26 -7.19 -7.68
N MET A 67 -8.41 -7.86 -7.62
CA MET A 67 -9.20 -7.99 -6.39
C MET A 67 -8.71 -9.15 -5.50
N VAL A 68 -7.63 -9.82 -5.87
CA VAL A 68 -7.10 -10.99 -5.17
C VAL A 68 -6.44 -10.57 -3.85
N MET A 69 -6.68 -11.34 -2.80
CA MET A 69 -6.05 -11.13 -1.49
C MET A 69 -4.53 -11.35 -1.62
N GLY A 70 -3.73 -10.40 -1.15
CA GLY A 70 -2.28 -10.41 -1.36
C GLY A 70 -1.56 -11.50 -0.57
N HIS A 71 -1.20 -12.60 -1.24
CA HIS A 71 -0.18 -13.57 -0.77
C HIS A 71 1.16 -13.42 -1.54
N GLU A 72 1.28 -12.37 -2.35
CA GLU A 72 2.45 -12.16 -3.21
C GLU A 72 3.69 -11.69 -2.44
N PHE A 73 3.52 -11.14 -1.23
CA PHE A 73 4.65 -10.61 -0.46
C PHE A 73 5.57 -11.72 0.06
N GLU A 74 5.02 -12.74 0.72
CA GLU A 74 5.81 -13.87 1.22
C GLU A 74 6.48 -14.64 0.08
N SER A 75 5.78 -14.85 -1.03
CA SER A 75 6.34 -15.54 -2.19
C SER A 75 7.43 -14.74 -2.91
N ARG A 76 7.32 -13.41 -2.98
CA ARG A 76 8.30 -12.57 -3.69
C ARG A 76 9.48 -12.11 -2.84
N TYR A 77 9.32 -11.99 -1.52
CA TYR A 77 10.33 -11.33 -0.68
C TYR A 77 10.94 -12.25 0.40
N ARG A 78 10.30 -13.36 0.79
CA ARG A 78 10.82 -14.21 1.88
C ARG A 78 12.10 -14.97 1.53
N VAL A 79 12.43 -15.13 0.24
CA VAL A 79 13.62 -15.88 -0.23
C VAL A 79 14.88 -14.99 -0.28
N ARG A 80 14.75 -13.67 -0.16
CA ARG A 80 15.90 -12.75 -0.28
C ARG A 80 16.67 -12.51 1.02
N ASP A 81 16.04 -12.74 2.16
CA ASP A 81 16.71 -12.73 3.46
C ASP A 81 17.20 -14.14 3.80
N GLY A 82 18.31 -14.52 3.15
CA GLY A 82 19.08 -15.67 3.54
C GLY A 82 19.43 -15.57 5.03
N GLY A 83 18.83 -16.46 5.82
CA GLY A 83 19.01 -16.53 7.26
C GLY A 83 20.48 -16.60 7.63
N ARG A 84 20.92 -15.66 8.46
CA ARG A 84 22.08 -15.88 9.30
C ARG A 84 21.57 -16.59 10.55
N ASP A 85 21.75 -17.90 10.58
CA ASP A 85 21.66 -18.70 11.79
C ASP A 85 22.64 -18.11 12.82
N PHE A 86 22.10 -17.48 13.86
CA PHE A 86 22.85 -17.22 15.08
C PHE A 86 22.66 -18.43 15.98
N ARG A 87 23.63 -19.35 15.89
CA ARG A 87 23.90 -20.34 16.93
C ARG A 87 25.06 -19.84 17.79
#